data_AF-A0A920LP34-F1
#
_entry.id   AF-A0A920LP34-F1
#
_cell.length_a   1.000
_cell.length_b   1.000
_cell.length_c   1.000
_cell.angle_alpha   90.00
_cell.angle_beta   90.00
_cell.angle_gamma   90.00
#
_symmetry.space_group_name_H-M   'P 1'
#
loop_
_entity.id
_entity.type
_entity.pdbx_description
1 polymer ?
#
loop_
_entity_poly.entity_id
_entity_poly.type
_entity_poly.pdbx_seq_one_letter_code
_entity_poly.pdbx_strand_id
1 'polypeptide(L)'
;MRAQIAITRNGITQASSDKSPPEGGLLARRTNGDFLISLHRHVSETALVQMMRSLRALYPGFEMSLEIAGNITRHLSRQDTCLRLALRALGILERVNEPLFMSNLEIYDRKRPPTPACCRKTF
;
A
#
# COMPACT_ATOMS: atom_id res chain seq x y z
N MET A 1 20.35 12.37 4.23
CA MET A 1 20.18 11.47 3.06
C MET A 1 18.89 11.83 2.36
N ARG A 2 18.92 12.09 1.05
CA ARG A 2 17.73 12.40 0.26
C ARG A 2 17.66 11.38 -0.89
N ALA A 3 16.61 10.58 -0.92
CA ALA A 3 16.42 9.56 -1.94
C ALA A 3 14.96 9.54 -2.35
N GLN A 4 14.70 9.31 -3.62
CA GLN A 4 13.35 9.30 -4.14
C GLN A 4 13.25 8.32 -5.30
N ILE A 5 12.22 7.49 -5.23
CA ILE A 5 11.89 6.51 -6.26
C ILE A 5 10.43 6.71 -6.67
N ALA A 6 10.17 6.49 -7.95
CA ALA A 6 8.83 6.34 -8.49
C ALA A 6 8.63 4.87 -8.87
N ILE A 7 7.42 4.37 -8.64
CA ILE A 7 6.97 3.09 -9.17
C ILE A 7 5.85 3.41 -10.16
N THR A 8 6.04 3.06 -11.43
CA THR A 8 5.07 3.32 -12.49
C THR A 8 3.83 2.43 -12.34
N ARG A 9 2.79 2.70 -13.14
CA ARG A 9 1.61 1.84 -13.24
C ARG A 9 1.95 0.36 -13.51
N ASN A 10 3.03 0.10 -14.25
CA ASN A 10 3.40 -1.27 -14.60
C ASN A 10 4.31 -1.92 -13.55
N GLY A 11 4.52 -1.29 -12.40
CA GLY A 11 5.39 -1.80 -11.34
C GLY A 11 6.89 -1.62 -11.61
N ILE A 12 7.28 -0.74 -12.52
CA ILE A 12 8.70 -0.44 -12.78
C ILE A 12 9.19 0.57 -11.75
N THR A 13 10.23 0.20 -11.00
CA THR A 13 10.91 1.09 -10.05
C THR A 13 11.99 1.89 -10.76
N GLN A 14 11.97 3.22 -10.60
CA GLN A 14 12.98 4.11 -11.16
C GLN A 14 13.29 5.26 -10.20
N ALA A 15 14.46 5.87 -10.33
CA ALA A 15 14.76 7.11 -9.64
C ALA A 15 13.83 8.22 -10.13
N SER A 16 13.44 9.14 -9.25
CA SER A 16 12.59 10.28 -9.61
C SER A 16 13.01 11.53 -8.84
N SER A 17 12.82 12.69 -9.46
CA SER A 17 12.95 14.02 -8.86
C SER A 17 11.62 14.77 -8.78
N ASP A 18 10.52 14.13 -9.15
CA ASP A 18 9.20 14.75 -9.29
C ASP A 18 8.54 15.04 -7.93
N LYS A 19 7.55 15.93 -7.90
CA LYS A 19 6.83 16.22 -6.65
C LYS A 19 5.59 15.35 -6.47
N SER A 20 5.08 14.76 -7.55
CA SER A 20 3.83 13.99 -7.58
C SER A 20 4.07 12.56 -8.07
N PRO A 21 3.24 11.59 -7.63
CA PRO A 21 3.31 10.24 -8.16
C PRO A 21 2.95 10.19 -9.66
N PRO A 22 3.58 9.27 -10.43
CA PRO A 22 3.22 9.05 -11.83
C PRO A 22 1.79 8.53 -11.95
N GLU A 23 1.18 8.69 -13.13
CA GLU A 23 -0.19 8.27 -13.36
C GLU A 23 -0.38 6.76 -13.14
N GLY A 24 -1.27 6.42 -12.21
CA GLY A 24 -1.52 5.02 -11.82
C GLY A 24 -0.39 4.34 -11.05
N GLY A 25 0.63 5.10 -10.67
CA GLY A 25 1.75 4.62 -9.86
C GLY A 25 1.82 5.31 -8.50
N LEU A 26 3.02 5.36 -7.94
CA LEU A 26 3.30 5.93 -6.64
C LEU A 26 4.73 6.48 -6.55
N LEU A 27 4.95 7.31 -5.54
CA LEU A 27 6.23 7.92 -5.23
C LEU A 27 6.62 7.57 -3.80
N ALA A 28 7.85 7.12 -3.58
CA ALA A 28 8.42 6.99 -2.25
C ALA A 28 9.60 7.94 -2.11
N ARG A 29 9.52 8.83 -1.12
CA ARG A 29 10.51 9.87 -0.87
C ARG A 29 11.02 9.75 0.55
N ARG A 30 12.34 9.71 0.68
CA ARG A 30 13.05 9.83 1.95
C ARG A 30 13.75 11.18 2.02
N THR A 31 13.37 11.97 3.01
CA THR A 31 14.07 13.20 3.43
C THR A 31 14.57 13.01 4.87
N ASN A 32 15.46 13.88 5.36
CA ASN A 32 16.06 13.71 6.69
C ASN A 32 14.96 13.53 7.77
N GLY A 33 14.86 12.33 8.34
CA GLY A 33 13.87 11.98 9.37
C GLY A 33 12.52 11.46 8.86
N ASP A 34 12.20 11.68 7.57
CA ASP A 34 10.87 11.39 7.02
C ASP A 34 10.92 10.43 5.84
N PHE A 35 10.00 9.47 5.84
CA PHE A 35 9.72 8.61 4.71
C PHE A 35 8.25 8.74 4.34
N LEU A 36 7.98 9.27 3.14
CA LEU A 36 6.65 9.52 2.62
C LEU A 36 6.41 8.65 1.41
N ILE A 37 5.27 7.95 1.41
CA ILE A 37 4.74 7.22 0.26
C ILE A 37 3.52 7.98 -0.22
N SER A 38 3.56 8.51 -1.44
CA SER A 38 2.44 9.22 -2.06
C SER A 38 1.85 8.35 -3.18
N LEU A 39 0.57 8.02 -3.07
CA LEU A 39 -0.15 7.21 -4.05
C LEU A 39 -0.92 8.09 -5.03
N HIS A 40 -0.89 7.73 -6.32
CA HIS A 40 -1.84 8.30 -7.28
C HIS A 40 -3.28 7.93 -6.89
N ARG A 41 -4.25 8.81 -7.18
CA ARG A 41 -5.67 8.60 -6.86
C ARG A 41 -6.20 7.26 -7.39
N HIS A 42 -5.78 6.92 -8.60
CA HIS A 42 -6.11 5.68 -9.34
C HIS A 42 -4.89 4.77 -9.46
N VAL A 43 -4.20 4.51 -8.35
CA VAL A 43 -3.04 3.61 -8.33
C VAL A 43 -3.43 2.21 -8.83
N SER A 44 -2.51 1.57 -9.54
CA SER A 44 -2.65 0.19 -10.01
C SER A 44 -2.28 -0.83 -8.93
N GLU A 45 -2.89 -2.03 -9.02
CA GLU A 45 -2.56 -3.18 -8.19
C GLU A 45 -1.06 -3.55 -8.31
N THR A 46 -0.53 -3.57 -9.53
CA THR A 46 0.89 -3.83 -9.83
C THR A 46 1.84 -2.87 -9.11
N ALA A 47 1.54 -1.57 -9.11
CA ALA A 47 2.35 -0.60 -8.38
C ALA A 47 2.29 -0.83 -6.85
N LEU A 48 1.10 -1.12 -6.30
CA LEU A 48 0.91 -1.44 -4.88
C LEU A 48 1.71 -2.68 -4.48
N VAL A 49 1.64 -3.75 -5.26
CA VAL A 49 2.38 -4.99 -5.04
C VAL A 49 3.88 -4.72 -5.04
N GLN A 50 4.38 -3.98 -6.03
CA GLN A 50 5.81 -3.67 -6.09
C GLN A 50 6.27 -2.81 -4.91
N MET A 51 5.43 -1.88 -4.42
CA MET A 51 5.74 -1.12 -3.23
C MET A 51 5.80 -2.00 -1.98
N MET A 52 4.80 -2.88 -1.77
CA MET A 52 4.83 -3.85 -0.67
C MET A 52 6.08 -4.73 -0.71
N ARG A 53 6.50 -5.17 -1.91
CA ARG A 53 7.75 -5.92 -2.08
C ARG A 53 8.97 -5.10 -1.67
N SER A 54 9.00 -3.81 -2.03
CA SER A 54 10.08 -2.88 -1.71
C SER A 54 10.16 -2.60 -0.20
N LEU A 55 9.01 -2.49 0.48
CA LEU A 55 8.94 -2.28 1.92
C LEU A 55 9.56 -3.42 2.72
N ARG A 56 9.65 -4.64 2.17
CA ARG A 56 10.30 -5.78 2.86
C ARG A 56 11.77 -5.53 3.19
N ALA A 57 12.45 -4.66 2.44
CA ALA A 57 13.83 -4.28 2.71
C ALA A 57 13.98 -3.34 3.93
N LEU A 58 12.89 -2.76 4.42
CA LEU A 58 12.89 -1.88 5.60
C LEU A 58 12.75 -2.70 6.88
N TYR A 59 13.34 -2.22 7.97
CA TYR A 59 13.18 -2.84 9.29
C TYR A 59 11.71 -2.70 9.78
N PRO A 60 11.20 -3.62 10.62
CA PRO A 60 9.77 -3.65 10.98
C PRO A 60 9.23 -2.36 11.64
N GLY A 61 10.01 -1.76 12.55
CA GLY A 61 9.66 -0.51 13.24
C GLY A 61 10.00 0.75 12.44
N PHE A 62 10.21 0.64 11.12
CA PHE A 62 10.49 1.80 10.28
C PHE A 62 9.22 2.63 10.18
N GLU A 63 9.27 3.84 10.71
CA GLU A 63 8.17 4.80 10.70
C GLU A 63 8.05 5.47 9.33
N MET A 64 6.83 5.52 8.81
CA MET A 64 6.54 6.14 7.51
C MET A 64 5.19 6.84 7.51
N SER A 65 5.01 7.73 6.54
CA SER A 65 3.75 8.39 6.24
C SER A 65 3.21 7.91 4.89
N LEU A 66 1.89 7.76 4.80
CA LEU A 66 1.18 7.37 3.60
C LEU A 66 0.23 8.50 3.20
N GLU A 67 0.43 9.06 2.01
CA GLU A 67 -0.42 10.07 1.41
C GLU A 67 -1.28 9.46 0.29
N ILE A 68 -2.58 9.68 0.38
CA ILE A 68 -3.55 9.22 -0.62
C ILE A 68 -4.50 10.37 -0.92
N ALA A 69 -4.49 10.85 -2.17
CA ALA A 69 -5.38 11.92 -2.63
C ALA A 69 -5.41 13.15 -1.70
N GLY A 70 -4.23 13.57 -1.19
CA GLY A 70 -4.08 14.71 -0.28
C GLY A 70 -4.30 14.40 1.20
N ASN A 71 -4.79 13.20 1.55
CA ASN A 71 -4.91 12.77 2.94
C ASN A 71 -3.63 12.05 3.40
N ILE A 72 -2.98 12.59 4.44
CA ILE A 72 -1.73 12.04 4.98
C ILE A 72 -2.04 11.30 6.28
N THR A 73 -1.74 10.00 6.32
CA THR A 73 -1.65 9.22 7.55
C THR A 73 -0.19 9.14 7.97
N ARG A 74 0.12 9.54 9.21
CA ARG A 74 1.49 9.56 9.75
C ARG A 74 1.71 8.43 10.75
N HIS A 75 2.98 8.21 11.10
CA HIS A 75 3.41 7.28 12.14
C HIS A 75 2.93 5.85 11.91
N LEU A 76 3.06 5.38 10.67
CA LEU A 76 2.73 4.01 10.31
C LEU A 76 3.98 3.15 10.40
N SER A 77 3.84 1.99 11.03
CA SER A 77 4.84 0.95 10.91
C SER A 77 4.87 0.37 9.48
N ARG A 78 5.90 -0.42 9.20
CA ARG A 78 5.96 -1.21 7.96
C ARG A 78 4.75 -2.12 7.81
N GLN A 79 4.28 -2.73 8.90
CA GLN A 79 3.15 -3.66 8.88
C GLN A 79 1.83 -2.94 8.56
N ASP A 80 1.57 -1.81 9.22
CA ASP A 80 0.37 -1.01 8.98
C ASP A 80 0.32 -0.49 7.55
N THR A 81 1.48 -0.06 7.04
CA THR A 81 1.60 0.40 5.66
C THR A 81 1.32 -0.73 4.68
N CYS A 82 1.93 -1.91 4.87
CA CYS A 82 1.65 -3.07 4.03
C CYS A 82 0.17 -3.48 4.07
N LEU A 83 -0.46 -3.49 5.25
CA LEU A 83 -1.88 -3.80 5.39
C LEU A 83 -2.75 -2.83 4.56
N ARG A 84 -2.48 -1.52 4.67
CA ARG A 84 -3.23 -0.49 3.93
C ARG A 84 -3.04 -0.62 2.42
N LEU A 85 -1.83 -0.90 1.96
CA LEU A 85 -1.56 -1.13 0.54
C LEU A 85 -2.25 -2.41 0.05
N ALA A 86 -2.26 -3.48 0.84
CA ALA A 86 -2.90 -4.75 0.51
C ALA A 86 -4.42 -4.63 0.45
N LEU A 87 -5.05 -4.01 1.45
CA LEU A 87 -6.50 -3.72 1.42
C LEU A 87 -6.89 -2.92 0.19
N ARG A 88 -6.04 -1.97 -0.24
CA ARG A 88 -6.30 -1.20 -1.46
C ARG A 88 -6.14 -2.03 -2.73
N ALA A 89 -5.14 -2.90 -2.79
CA ALA A 89 -4.95 -3.80 -3.92
C ALA A 89 -6.14 -4.79 -4.05
N LEU A 90 -6.58 -5.35 -2.92
CA LEU A 90 -7.78 -6.19 -2.86
C LEU A 90 -9.01 -5.41 -3.33
N GLY A 91 -9.26 -4.21 -2.81
CA GLY A 91 -10.40 -3.40 -3.25
C GLY A 91 -10.36 -3.00 -4.74
N ILE A 92 -9.19 -3.00 -5.38
CA ILE A 92 -9.08 -2.86 -6.84
C ILE A 92 -9.47 -4.17 -7.53
N LEU A 93 -8.92 -5.30 -7.09
CA LEU A 93 -9.24 -6.62 -7.63
C LEU A 93 -10.72 -6.98 -7.50
N GLU A 94 -11.34 -6.68 -6.36
CA GLU A 94 -12.78 -6.87 -6.09
C GLU A 94 -13.68 -5.99 -6.96
N ARG A 95 -13.17 -4.86 -7.47
CA ARG A 95 -13.94 -4.01 -8.41
C ARG A 95 -13.81 -4.49 -9.84
N VAL A 96 -12.69 -5.12 -10.18
CA VAL A 96 -12.42 -5.64 -11.53
C VAL A 96 -13.10 -6.98 -11.74
N ASN A 97 -13.12 -7.83 -10.70
CA ASN A 97 -13.77 -9.13 -10.72
C ASN A 97 -15.13 -8.98 -10.03
N GLU A 98 -16.21 -9.41 -10.70
CA GLU A 98 -17.61 -9.40 -10.21
C GLU A 98 -17.79 -9.84 -8.73
N PRO A 99 -18.97 -9.58 -8.09
CA PRO A 99 -19.19 -9.64 -6.63
C PRO A 99 -18.92 -10.98 -5.91
N LEU A 100 -18.45 -12.00 -6.61
CA LEU A 100 -18.04 -13.29 -6.09
C LEU A 100 -16.71 -13.24 -5.32
N PHE A 101 -15.93 -12.16 -5.44
CA PHE A 101 -14.68 -12.00 -4.71
C PHE A 101 -14.85 -10.97 -3.58
N MET A 102 -14.97 -11.45 -2.33
CA MET A 102 -14.90 -10.62 -1.11
C MET A 102 -13.77 -11.14 -0.23
N SER A 103 -12.73 -10.32 -0.05
CA SER A 103 -11.55 -10.67 0.73
C SER A 103 -11.56 -9.98 2.10
N ASN A 104 -11.24 -10.73 3.16
CA ASN A 104 -10.95 -10.17 4.47
C ASN A 104 -9.44 -10.27 4.74
N LEU A 105 -8.81 -9.17 5.12
CA LEU A 105 -7.39 -9.11 5.43
C LEU A 105 -7.19 -8.40 6.77
N GLU A 106 -6.54 -9.09 7.70
CA GLU A 106 -6.25 -8.57 9.03
C GLU A 106 -4.81 -8.89 9.46
N ILE A 107 -4.28 -8.12 10.39
CA ILE A 107 -2.98 -8.42 11.00
C ILE A 107 -3.18 -9.60 11.94
N TYR A 108 -2.41 -10.67 11.70
CA TYR A 108 -2.42 -11.81 12.59
C TYR A 108 -1.84 -11.45 13.96
N ASP A 109 -2.66 -11.60 15.01
CA ASP A 109 -2.27 -11.48 16.41
C ASP A 109 -2.57 -12.81 17.13
N ARG A 110 -1.55 -13.41 17.75
CA ARG A 110 -1.72 -14.64 18.53
C ARG A 110 -2.72 -14.49 19.67
N LYS A 111 -2.90 -13.28 20.21
CA LYS A 111 -3.85 -12.98 21.30
C LYS A 111 -5.27 -12.76 20.81
N ARG A 112 -5.46 -12.52 19.51
CA ARG A 112 -6.76 -12.32 18.86
C ARG A 112 -6.81 -13.17 17.59
N PRO A 113 -7.17 -14.45 17.72
CA PRO A 113 -7.26 -15.31 16.56
C PRO A 113 -8.26 -14.74 15.54
N PRO A 114 -8.05 -15.00 14.24
CA PRO A 114 -8.90 -14.49 13.18
C PRO A 114 -10.34 -14.96 13.40
N THR A 115 -11.29 -14.04 13.22
CA THR A 115 -12.72 -14.37 13.32
C THR A 115 -13.07 -15.19 12.08
N PRO A 116 -13.69 -16.38 12.20
CA PRO A 116 -14.07 -17.15 11.03
C PRO A 116 -14.97 -16.31 10.13
N ALA A 117 -14.63 -16.23 8.85
CA ALA A 117 -15.42 -15.50 7.87
C ALA A 117 -16.85 -16.05 7.90
N CYS A 118 -17.81 -15.18 8.24
CA CYS A 118 -19.22 -15.53 8.19
C CYS A 118 -19.61 -15.65 6.71
N CYS A 119 -19.53 -16.86 6.15
CA CYS A 119 -20.12 -17.19 4.87
C CYS A 119 -21.64 -16.98 4.98
N ARG A 120 -22.13 -15.78 4.67
CA ARG A 120 -23.55 -15.59 4.33
C ARG A 120 -23.81 -16.39 3.07
N LYS A 121 -24.35 -17.59 3.22
CA LYS A 121 -25.02 -18.31 2.15
C LYS A 121 -26.21 -17.46 1.73
N THR A 122 -26.09 -16.75 0.60
CA THR A 122 -27.26 -16.25 -0.12
C THR A 122 -27.95 -17.45 -0.77
N PHE A 123 -29.22 -17.62 -0.43
CA PHE A 123 -30.14 -18.61 -1.00
C PHE A 123 -30.37 -18.39 -2.49
#